data_AF-W9IAB7-F1
#
_entry.id   AF-W9IAB7-F1
#
_cell.length_a   1.000
_cell.length_b   1.000
_cell.length_c   1.000
_cell.angle_alpha   90.00
_cell.angle_beta   90.00
_cell.angle_gamma   90.00
#
_symmetry.space_group_name_H-M   'P 1'
#
loop_
_entity.id
_entity.type
_entity.pdbx_description
1 polymer ?
#
loop_
_entity_poly.entity_id
_entity_poly.type
_entity_poly.pdbx_seq_one_letter_code
_entity_poly.pdbx_strand_id
1 'polypeptide(L)'
;MTGKALTNVACMVWNIANKVMTVKTYTAERKPNPDGKPDAITDWAPSEENVQVPMPMWDPTSPDAKMPDFLAPDLHGNGRSDLIIPYQNARGMLEFFLSQSNGAGLTAVQEVKQTNFPWVVKSKFMAMDITGTGVADVVQIFPNGQNLSFRNFPGVANESNSGSIGLADVIQTDTTYGFDNTIDWFLLKHSGTGSVSLVRVWQEVLPNDMYNIKATSFRCLVTGDSSKGFKATGIDSMLGGPFPKRDANAPVLSILSYDINGDGTQGIVLGKAEFQAPNMVFRYVVSLGDGMGSFAKCGDELTQTVENAMEPKGDGRFSVTNLDGGLYPTLAYVYQQSNDISFVCMSVDGRCGAAVSPIVPYPVTPDPKTENIQVIPADLSGIGMGG
;
A
#
# COMPACT_ATOMS: atom_id res chain seq x y z
N MET A 1 -5.19 -27.43 4.07
CA MET A 1 -4.37 -26.21 4.22
C MET A 1 -2.91 -26.61 4.29
N THR A 2 -2.21 -26.59 3.15
CA THR A 2 -0.76 -26.75 3.09
C THR A 2 -0.18 -25.39 2.75
N GLY A 3 0.37 -24.69 3.74
CA GLY A 3 1.02 -23.39 3.56
C GLY A 3 2.10 -23.45 2.49
N LYS A 4 1.79 -22.94 1.31
CA LYS A 4 2.69 -22.82 0.17
C LYS A 4 2.30 -21.55 -0.58
N ALA A 5 2.81 -20.40 -0.12
CA ALA A 5 2.61 -19.13 -0.81
C ALA A 5 3.50 -19.05 -2.05
N LEU A 6 2.97 -19.55 -3.16
CA LEU A 6 3.48 -19.20 -4.46
C LEU A 6 2.70 -17.98 -4.96
N THR A 7 3.41 -16.89 -5.23
CA THR A 7 2.81 -15.66 -5.74
C THR A 7 2.86 -15.67 -7.27
N ASN A 8 1.70 -15.52 -7.88
CA ASN A 8 1.60 -15.24 -9.31
C ASN A 8 2.15 -13.85 -9.59
N VAL A 9 2.82 -13.68 -10.73
CA VAL A 9 3.42 -12.39 -11.12
C VAL A 9 2.73 -11.88 -12.38
N ALA A 10 2.46 -10.58 -12.42
CA ALA A 10 2.07 -9.90 -13.66
C ALA A 10 3.26 -9.06 -14.15
N CYS A 11 3.72 -9.34 -15.37
CA CYS A 11 4.74 -8.54 -16.04
C CYS A 11 4.07 -7.57 -16.99
N MET A 12 4.43 -6.29 -16.89
CA MET A 12 3.85 -5.22 -17.69
C MET A 12 4.93 -4.58 -18.55
N VAL A 13 4.67 -4.46 -19.86
CA VAL A 13 5.59 -3.88 -20.84
C VAL A 13 4.88 -2.79 -21.62
N TRP A 14 5.48 -1.60 -21.62
CA TRP A 14 4.96 -0.46 -22.38
C TRP A 14 5.54 -0.40 -23.79
N ASN A 15 4.65 -0.28 -24.79
CA ASN A 15 5.02 0.03 -26.16
C ASN A 15 4.82 1.52 -26.44
N ILE A 16 5.94 2.27 -26.51
CA ILE A 16 5.94 3.72 -26.73
C ILE A 16 5.28 4.10 -28.07
N ALA A 17 5.61 3.38 -29.15
CA ALA A 17 5.14 3.73 -30.50
C ALA A 17 3.61 3.59 -30.63
N ASN A 18 3.05 2.53 -30.04
CA ASN A 18 1.62 2.23 -30.15
C ASN A 18 0.79 2.78 -28.99
N LYS A 19 1.45 3.29 -27.93
CA LYS A 19 0.83 3.70 -26.67
C LYS A 19 -0.05 2.62 -26.05
N VAL A 20 0.47 1.39 -26.01
CA VAL A 20 -0.22 0.21 -25.48
C VAL A 20 0.62 -0.41 -24.37
N MET A 21 0.00 -0.64 -23.22
CA MET A 21 0.55 -1.49 -22.16
C MET A 21 0.17 -2.94 -22.45
N THR A 22 1.15 -3.84 -22.43
CA THR A 22 0.92 -5.29 -22.52
C THR A 22 1.16 -5.91 -21.15
N VAL A 23 0.18 -6.66 -20.64
CA VAL A 23 0.29 -7.40 -19.39
C VAL A 23 0.28 -8.90 -19.69
N LYS A 24 1.25 -9.61 -19.13
CA LYS A 24 1.32 -11.07 -19.18
C LYS A 24 1.45 -11.62 -17.77
N THR A 25 0.56 -12.51 -17.39
CA THR A 25 0.60 -13.13 -16.05
C THR A 25 1.37 -14.44 -16.09
N TYR A 26 1.95 -14.78 -14.95
CA TYR A 26 2.75 -15.97 -14.75
C TYR A 26 2.27 -16.66 -13.49
N THR A 27 1.71 -17.85 -13.66
CA THR A 27 1.19 -18.66 -12.56
C THR A 27 2.32 -19.51 -12.00
N ALA A 28 2.54 -19.39 -10.69
CA ALA A 28 3.61 -20.09 -10.02
C ALA A 28 3.17 -21.52 -9.68
N GLU A 29 3.94 -22.50 -10.14
CA GLU A 29 3.72 -23.92 -9.91
C GLU A 29 4.89 -24.54 -9.16
N ARG A 30 4.58 -25.38 -8.17
CA ARG A 30 5.59 -26.14 -7.44
C ARG A 30 5.87 -27.45 -8.17
N LYS A 31 7.10 -27.65 -8.62
CA LYS A 31 7.53 -28.92 -9.23
C LYS A 31 8.41 -29.74 -8.28
N PRO A 32 8.31 -31.08 -8.32
CA PRO A 32 9.24 -31.95 -7.62
C PRO A 32 10.68 -31.64 -8.07
N ASN A 33 11.63 -31.73 -7.15
CA ASN A 33 13.03 -31.60 -7.52
C ASN A 33 13.43 -32.74 -8.47
N PRO A 34 13.97 -32.47 -9.66
CA PRO A 34 14.45 -33.51 -10.57
C PRO A 34 15.52 -34.40 -9.94
N ASP A 35 16.29 -33.87 -8.98
CA ASP A 35 17.39 -34.56 -8.30
C ASP A 35 16.92 -35.36 -7.05
N GLY A 36 15.61 -35.45 -6.80
CA GLY A 36 15.05 -36.18 -5.66
C GLY A 36 15.32 -35.53 -4.29
N LYS A 37 15.85 -34.30 -4.25
CA LYS A 37 16.00 -33.51 -3.03
C LYS A 37 14.63 -33.06 -2.49
N PRO A 38 14.49 -32.86 -1.16
CA PRO A 38 13.22 -32.45 -0.54
C PRO A 38 12.75 -31.05 -0.96
N ASP A 39 13.65 -30.25 -1.53
CA ASP A 39 13.39 -28.87 -1.92
C ASP A 39 12.72 -28.82 -3.28
N ALA A 40 11.43 -28.48 -3.32
CA ALA A 40 10.73 -28.28 -4.57
C ALA A 40 11.23 -27.02 -5.29
N ILE A 41 11.20 -27.05 -6.62
CA ILE A 41 11.53 -25.88 -7.45
C ILE A 41 10.21 -25.18 -7.81
N THR A 42 10.23 -23.84 -7.84
CA THR A 42 9.11 -23.05 -8.35
C THR A 42 9.36 -22.75 -9.83
N ASP A 43 8.40 -23.11 -10.66
CA ASP A 43 8.35 -22.73 -12.06
C ASP A 43 7.20 -21.74 -12.27
N TRP A 44 7.31 -20.89 -13.29
CA TRP A 44 6.26 -19.94 -13.66
C TRP A 44 5.75 -20.26 -15.06
N ALA A 45 4.47 -20.61 -15.16
CA ALA A 45 3.80 -20.85 -16.42
C ALA A 45 3.15 -19.54 -16.93
N PRO A 46 3.46 -19.08 -18.15
CA PRO A 46 2.85 -17.88 -18.71
C PRO A 46 1.38 -18.10 -19.02
N SER A 47 0.57 -17.04 -18.96
CA SER A 47 -0.77 -17.03 -19.53
C SER A 47 -0.75 -17.25 -21.04
N GLU A 48 -1.79 -17.94 -21.53
CA GLU A 48 -1.99 -18.21 -22.95
C GLU A 48 -2.05 -16.90 -23.74
N GLU A 49 -2.85 -15.96 -23.26
CA GLU A 49 -3.06 -14.65 -23.88
C GLU A 49 -2.38 -13.53 -23.11
N ASN A 50 -2.09 -12.44 -23.83
CA ASN A 50 -1.65 -11.19 -23.23
C ASN A 50 -2.85 -10.25 -23.14
N VAL A 51 -2.90 -9.46 -22.07
CA VAL A 51 -3.85 -8.36 -21.96
C VAL A 51 -3.22 -7.10 -22.56
N GLN A 52 -3.95 -6.38 -23.41
CA GLN A 52 -3.48 -5.15 -24.04
C GLN A 52 -4.36 -3.97 -23.64
N VAL A 53 -3.73 -2.90 -23.15
CA VAL A 53 -4.41 -1.72 -22.64
C VAL A 53 -3.93 -0.49 -23.39
N PRO A 54 -4.73 0.05 -24.33
CA PRO A 54 -4.42 1.31 -24.99
C PRO A 54 -4.51 2.48 -24.01
N MET A 55 -3.42 3.23 -23.85
CA MET A 55 -3.35 4.39 -22.95
C MET A 55 -2.88 5.62 -23.73
N PRO A 56 -3.74 6.24 -24.55
CA PRO A 56 -3.32 7.19 -25.58
C PRO A 56 -2.66 8.47 -25.04
N MET A 57 -2.95 8.84 -23.79
CA MET A 57 -2.42 10.04 -23.15
C MET A 57 -1.26 9.76 -22.19
N TRP A 58 -0.94 8.50 -21.91
CA TRP A 58 0.21 8.18 -21.08
C TRP A 58 1.47 8.09 -21.95
N ASP A 59 2.54 8.71 -21.47
CA ASP A 59 3.85 8.68 -22.11
C ASP A 59 4.93 8.71 -21.01
N PRO A 60 5.60 7.58 -20.72
CA PRO A 60 6.63 7.53 -19.69
C PRO A 60 7.89 8.32 -20.02
N THR A 61 8.04 8.82 -21.25
CA THR A 61 9.19 9.66 -21.64
C THR A 61 9.01 11.12 -21.28
N SER A 62 7.78 11.53 -20.90
CA SER A 62 7.52 12.89 -20.43
C SER A 62 8.15 13.11 -19.04
N PRO A 63 8.79 14.27 -18.78
CA PRO A 63 9.36 14.59 -17.47
C PRO A 63 8.30 14.66 -16.35
N ASP A 64 7.04 14.93 -16.72
CA ASP A 64 5.91 14.99 -15.79
C ASP A 64 5.11 13.67 -15.74
N ALA A 65 5.60 12.62 -16.40
CA ALA A 65 4.92 11.33 -16.44
C ALA A 65 4.87 10.72 -15.04
N LYS A 66 3.64 10.47 -14.57
CA LYS A 66 3.42 9.58 -13.43
C LYS A 66 3.09 8.20 -13.93
N MET A 67 3.63 7.18 -13.27
CA MET A 67 3.20 5.81 -13.50
C MET A 67 1.69 5.72 -13.23
N PRO A 68 0.91 4.99 -14.06
CA PRO A 68 -0.50 4.75 -13.78
C PRO A 68 -0.64 3.98 -12.47
N ASP A 69 -1.76 4.18 -11.79
CA ASP A 69 -2.12 3.30 -10.69
C ASP A 69 -2.52 1.92 -11.28
N PHE A 70 -1.97 0.85 -10.72
CA PHE A 70 -2.38 -0.52 -11.04
C PHE A 70 -3.04 -1.09 -9.80
N LEU A 71 -4.35 -1.33 -9.88
CA LEU A 71 -5.13 -1.83 -8.75
C LEU A 71 -5.39 -3.32 -8.99
N ALA A 72 -5.20 -4.13 -7.95
CA ALA A 72 -5.41 -5.58 -7.99
C ALA A 72 -6.52 -6.07 -7.02
N PRO A 73 -7.72 -5.47 -7.03
CA PRO A 73 -8.79 -5.86 -6.12
C PRO A 73 -9.48 -7.15 -6.56
N ASP A 74 -10.33 -7.69 -5.70
CA ASP A 74 -11.32 -8.70 -6.06
C ASP A 74 -12.66 -8.02 -6.37
N LEU A 75 -12.98 -7.85 -7.66
CA LEU A 75 -14.24 -7.22 -8.09
C LEU A 75 -15.41 -8.22 -8.13
N HIS A 76 -15.14 -9.51 -7.94
CA HIS A 76 -16.15 -10.56 -8.02
C HIS A 76 -16.44 -11.22 -6.65
N GLY A 77 -15.61 -10.97 -5.63
CA GLY A 77 -15.71 -11.63 -4.33
C GLY A 77 -15.33 -13.11 -4.34
N ASN A 78 -14.57 -13.56 -5.34
CA ASN A 78 -14.19 -14.97 -5.50
C ASN A 78 -12.80 -15.32 -4.92
N GLY A 79 -12.18 -14.36 -4.24
CA GLY A 79 -10.85 -14.45 -3.64
C GLY A 79 -9.69 -14.27 -4.62
N ARG A 80 -9.93 -13.82 -5.85
CA ARG A 80 -8.89 -13.63 -6.87
C ARG A 80 -8.73 -12.15 -7.19
N SER A 81 -7.48 -11.71 -7.33
CA SER A 81 -7.18 -10.35 -7.78
C SER A 81 -7.42 -10.21 -9.29
N ASP A 82 -8.29 -9.28 -9.64
CA ASP A 82 -8.48 -8.74 -10.98
C ASP A 82 -7.48 -7.62 -11.26
N LEU A 83 -7.54 -6.99 -12.44
CA LEU A 83 -6.73 -5.83 -12.78
C LEU A 83 -7.62 -4.64 -13.16
N ILE A 84 -7.40 -3.51 -12.49
CA ILE A 84 -7.98 -2.22 -12.86
C ILE A 84 -6.87 -1.23 -13.15
N ILE A 85 -6.98 -0.52 -14.28
CA ILE A 85 -6.10 0.59 -14.61
C ILE A 85 -6.97 1.82 -14.90
N PRO A 86 -7.02 2.83 -14.00
CA PRO A 86 -7.53 4.15 -14.35
C PRO A 86 -6.57 4.85 -15.33
N TYR A 87 -7.11 5.41 -16.41
CA TYR A 87 -6.31 6.15 -17.38
C TYR A 87 -7.07 7.33 -18.00
N GLN A 88 -6.30 8.24 -18.60
CA GLN A 88 -6.82 9.35 -19.38
C GLN A 88 -7.00 8.93 -20.83
N ASN A 89 -8.24 9.01 -21.34
CA ASN A 89 -8.53 8.72 -22.74
C ASN A 89 -8.14 9.88 -23.67
N ALA A 90 -8.26 9.69 -24.99
CA ALA A 90 -7.88 10.69 -26.00
C ALA A 90 -8.70 11.99 -25.93
N ARG A 91 -9.84 12.01 -25.23
CA ARG A 91 -10.67 13.21 -25.00
C ARG A 91 -10.33 13.91 -23.68
N GLY A 92 -9.33 13.42 -22.94
CA GLY A 92 -8.95 13.94 -21.62
C GLY A 92 -9.86 13.48 -20.47
N MET A 93 -10.72 12.48 -20.71
CA MET A 93 -11.66 11.95 -19.71
C MET A 93 -11.04 10.76 -18.96
N LEU A 94 -11.51 10.53 -17.74
CA LEU A 94 -11.20 9.35 -16.95
C LEU A 94 -11.93 8.12 -17.51
N GLU A 95 -11.19 7.04 -17.73
CA GLU A 95 -11.71 5.71 -18.03
C GLU A 95 -11.04 4.68 -17.13
N PHE A 96 -11.69 3.53 -16.93
CA PHE A 96 -11.08 2.38 -16.28
C PHE A 96 -11.01 1.23 -17.24
N PHE A 97 -9.82 0.65 -17.37
CA PHE A 97 -9.64 -0.66 -17.94
C PHE A 97 -9.88 -1.71 -16.86
N LEU A 98 -10.73 -2.70 -17.13
CA LEU A 98 -11.04 -3.81 -16.23
C LEU A 98 -10.68 -5.13 -16.93
N SER A 99 -9.92 -5.99 -16.24
CA SER A 99 -9.60 -7.34 -16.70
C SER A 99 -9.74 -8.33 -15.55
N GLN A 100 -10.56 -9.35 -15.77
CA GLN A 100 -10.95 -10.31 -14.75
C GLN A 100 -9.93 -11.45 -14.65
N SER A 101 -9.68 -11.97 -13.46
CA SER A 101 -8.92 -13.20 -13.28
C SER A 101 -9.79 -14.44 -13.49
N ASN A 102 -9.35 -15.33 -14.39
CA ASN A 102 -9.98 -16.64 -14.57
C ASN A 102 -9.34 -17.76 -13.73
N GLY A 103 -8.33 -17.42 -12.92
CA GLY A 103 -7.59 -18.35 -12.06
C GLY A 103 -6.35 -18.98 -12.70
N ALA A 104 -6.21 -18.92 -14.03
CA ALA A 104 -4.98 -19.25 -14.76
C ALA A 104 -4.22 -18.00 -15.23
N GLY A 105 -4.91 -16.88 -15.34
CA GLY A 105 -4.38 -15.56 -15.68
C GLY A 105 -5.49 -14.51 -15.74
N LEU A 106 -5.12 -13.33 -16.22
CA LEU A 106 -6.08 -12.28 -16.57
C LEU A 106 -6.75 -12.58 -17.91
N THR A 107 -8.05 -12.35 -18.02
CA THR A 107 -8.81 -12.53 -19.25
C THR A 107 -8.50 -11.42 -20.23
N ALA A 108 -8.32 -11.77 -21.50
CA ALA A 108 -8.15 -10.78 -22.57
C ALA A 108 -9.46 -10.09 -22.96
N VAL A 109 -10.62 -10.58 -22.48
CA VAL A 109 -11.91 -9.91 -22.68
C VAL A 109 -11.94 -8.65 -21.84
N GLN A 110 -11.87 -7.51 -22.53
CA GLN A 110 -11.66 -6.19 -21.96
C GLN A 110 -13.00 -5.55 -21.67
N GLU A 111 -13.20 -5.06 -20.46
CA GLU A 111 -14.28 -4.12 -20.17
C GLU A 111 -13.68 -2.73 -19.93
N VAL A 112 -14.19 -1.73 -20.65
CA VAL A 112 -13.80 -0.34 -20.45
C VAL A 112 -14.97 0.37 -19.81
N LYS A 113 -14.80 0.81 -18.56
CA LYS A 113 -15.76 1.73 -17.93
C LYS A 113 -15.45 3.15 -18.37
N GLN A 114 -16.30 3.68 -19.24
CA GLN A 114 -16.28 5.09 -19.59
C GLN A 114 -16.89 5.94 -18.47
N THR A 115 -16.33 7.13 -18.25
CA THR A 115 -16.89 8.11 -17.33
C THR A 115 -17.07 9.46 -18.01
N ASN A 116 -17.97 10.28 -17.47
CA ASN A 116 -18.16 11.66 -17.89
C ASN A 116 -17.30 12.65 -17.08
N PHE A 117 -16.27 12.17 -16.40
CA PHE A 117 -15.40 13.00 -15.57
C PHE A 117 -14.06 13.27 -16.25
N PRO A 118 -13.53 14.50 -16.16
CA PRO A 118 -12.19 14.78 -16.65
C PRO A 118 -11.14 14.07 -15.81
N TRP A 119 -10.04 13.68 -16.46
CA TRP A 119 -8.85 13.22 -15.75
C TRP A 119 -8.24 14.32 -14.90
N VAL A 120 -7.82 14.00 -13.68
CA VAL A 120 -7.19 14.95 -12.75
C VAL A 120 -5.78 14.44 -12.42
N VAL A 121 -4.75 15.17 -12.84
CA VAL A 121 -3.33 14.75 -12.79
C VAL A 121 -2.82 14.43 -11.38
N LYS A 122 -3.38 15.07 -10.34
CA LYS A 122 -3.01 14.84 -8.93
C LYS A 122 -3.87 13.75 -8.26
N SER A 123 -4.60 12.94 -9.03
CA SER A 123 -5.42 11.86 -8.45
C SER A 123 -4.55 10.75 -7.85
N LYS A 124 -5.06 10.11 -6.80
CA LYS A 124 -4.64 8.78 -6.33
C LYS A 124 -5.85 7.87 -6.43
N PHE A 125 -5.69 6.68 -6.97
CA PHE A 125 -6.74 5.67 -7.00
C PHE A 125 -6.45 4.56 -6.00
N MET A 126 -7.50 4.07 -5.33
CA MET A 126 -7.44 2.94 -4.41
C MET A 126 -8.63 2.03 -4.69
N ALA A 127 -8.44 0.72 -4.55
CA ALA A 127 -9.51 -0.26 -4.66
C ALA A 127 -9.62 -1.07 -3.36
N MET A 128 -10.85 -1.24 -2.86
CA MET A 128 -11.11 -1.79 -1.53
C MET A 128 -12.57 -2.15 -1.35
N ASP A 129 -12.85 -3.18 -0.57
CA ASP A 129 -14.18 -3.52 -0.10
C ASP A 129 -14.63 -2.55 1.02
N ILE A 130 -15.02 -1.34 0.62
CA ILE A 130 -15.43 -0.28 1.56
C ILE A 130 -16.71 -0.66 2.29
N THR A 131 -17.57 -1.46 1.64
CA THR A 131 -18.85 -1.88 2.20
C THR A 131 -18.73 -3.08 3.14
N GLY A 132 -17.73 -3.95 2.96
CA GLY A 132 -17.61 -5.23 3.65
C GLY A 132 -18.41 -6.34 2.98
N THR A 133 -18.76 -6.19 1.70
CA THR A 133 -19.61 -7.13 0.94
C THR A 133 -18.82 -8.23 0.23
N GLY A 134 -17.49 -8.16 0.27
CA GLY A 134 -16.57 -9.02 -0.48
C GLY A 134 -16.26 -8.50 -1.88
N VAL A 135 -16.96 -7.46 -2.35
CA VAL A 135 -16.76 -6.85 -3.67
C VAL A 135 -16.07 -5.51 -3.50
N ALA A 136 -14.93 -5.33 -4.17
CA ALA A 136 -14.18 -4.08 -4.08
C ALA A 136 -14.84 -2.94 -4.85
N ASP A 137 -14.83 -1.75 -4.24
CA ASP A 137 -15.12 -0.48 -4.88
C ASP A 137 -13.82 0.19 -5.35
N VAL A 138 -13.90 1.16 -6.27
CA VAL A 138 -12.77 2.02 -6.65
C VAL A 138 -13.02 3.45 -6.20
N VAL A 139 -12.04 4.04 -5.52
CA VAL A 139 -12.07 5.45 -5.12
C VAL A 139 -11.00 6.24 -5.85
N GLN A 140 -11.42 7.31 -6.52
CA GLN A 140 -10.55 8.39 -6.94
C GLN A 140 -10.47 9.44 -5.83
N ILE A 141 -9.27 9.69 -5.33
CA ILE A 141 -8.95 10.77 -4.39
C ILE A 141 -8.30 11.89 -5.19
N PHE A 142 -8.88 13.09 -5.23
CA PHE A 142 -8.40 14.15 -6.12
C PHE A 142 -8.58 15.56 -5.52
N PRO A 143 -7.80 16.55 -6.00
CA PRO A 143 -8.03 17.94 -5.63
C PRO A 143 -9.23 18.52 -6.38
N ASN A 144 -10.16 19.11 -5.65
CA ASN A 144 -11.21 19.99 -6.16
C ASN A 144 -10.96 21.41 -5.62
N GLY A 145 -10.29 22.24 -6.42
CA GLY A 145 -9.71 23.48 -5.94
C GLY A 145 -8.60 23.22 -4.92
N GLN A 146 -8.71 23.84 -3.74
CA GLN A 146 -7.77 23.61 -2.62
C GLN A 146 -8.16 22.41 -1.74
N ASN A 147 -9.36 21.88 -1.94
CA ASN A 147 -9.91 20.84 -1.09
C ASN A 147 -9.72 19.46 -1.71
N LEU A 148 -9.76 18.46 -0.84
CA LEU A 148 -9.86 17.07 -1.16
C LEU A 148 -11.30 16.73 -1.56
N SER A 149 -11.46 15.91 -2.59
CA SER A 149 -12.72 15.28 -2.96
C SER A 149 -12.52 13.81 -3.28
N PHE A 150 -13.61 13.05 -3.19
CA PHE A 150 -13.67 11.63 -3.54
C PHE A 150 -14.65 11.41 -4.69
N ARG A 151 -14.32 10.52 -5.61
CA ARG A 151 -15.30 9.86 -6.47
C ARG A 151 -15.27 8.38 -6.17
N ASN A 152 -16.40 7.83 -5.76
CA ASN A 152 -16.54 6.42 -5.51
C ASN A 152 -17.26 5.76 -6.69
N PHE A 153 -16.67 4.70 -7.21
CA PHE A 153 -17.21 3.86 -8.28
C PHE A 153 -17.53 2.51 -7.65
N PRO A 154 -18.81 2.25 -7.29
CA PRO A 154 -19.17 1.02 -6.61
C PRO A 154 -18.87 -0.21 -7.46
N GLY A 155 -18.32 -1.26 -6.84
CA GLY A 155 -18.11 -2.54 -7.51
C GLY A 155 -19.43 -3.22 -7.84
N VAL A 156 -19.50 -3.87 -9.00
CA VAL A 156 -20.66 -4.67 -9.42
C VAL A 156 -20.18 -6.05 -9.81
N ALA A 157 -20.57 -7.05 -9.03
CA ALA A 157 -20.45 -8.45 -9.38
C ALA A 157 -21.82 -8.95 -9.89
N ASN A 158 -21.93 -9.23 -11.19
CA ASN A 158 -23.17 -9.74 -11.77
C ASN A 158 -23.13 -11.27 -11.88
N GLU A 159 -23.68 -11.96 -10.87
CA GLU A 159 -23.85 -13.42 -10.92
C GLU A 159 -24.82 -13.85 -12.05
N SER A 160 -25.79 -13.01 -12.38
CA SER A 160 -26.86 -13.29 -13.36
C SER A 160 -26.40 -13.24 -14.82
N ASN A 161 -25.25 -12.62 -15.11
CA ASN A 161 -24.80 -12.33 -16.47
C ASN A 161 -23.36 -12.83 -16.67
N SER A 162 -23.17 -14.14 -16.60
CA SER A 162 -21.90 -14.85 -16.85
C SER A 162 -20.74 -14.57 -15.88
N GLY A 163 -20.99 -13.93 -14.72
CA GLY A 163 -19.95 -13.67 -13.72
C GLY A 163 -18.96 -12.57 -14.12
N SER A 164 -19.43 -11.54 -14.84
CA SER A 164 -18.64 -10.38 -15.26
C SER A 164 -18.41 -9.40 -14.11
N ILE A 165 -17.23 -8.78 -14.08
CA ILE A 165 -16.87 -7.67 -13.19
C ILE A 165 -17.33 -6.33 -13.76
N GLY A 166 -17.56 -5.31 -12.92
CA GLY A 166 -17.92 -3.99 -13.41
C GLY A 166 -17.89 -2.91 -12.33
N LEU A 167 -18.08 -1.66 -12.76
CA LEU A 167 -18.19 -0.49 -11.89
C LEU A 167 -19.52 0.26 -12.16
N ALA A 168 -20.28 0.52 -11.10
CA ALA A 168 -21.55 1.22 -11.15
C ALA A 168 -21.38 2.73 -11.44
N ASP A 169 -22.50 3.46 -11.38
CA ASP A 169 -22.49 4.90 -11.47
C ASP A 169 -21.82 5.53 -10.25
N VAL A 170 -21.06 6.58 -10.55
CA VAL A 170 -20.17 7.25 -9.60
C VAL A 170 -20.91 8.24 -8.72
N ILE A 171 -20.49 8.31 -7.46
CA ILE A 171 -20.87 9.37 -6.53
C ILE A 171 -19.65 10.24 -6.20
N GLN A 172 -19.78 11.56 -6.29
CA GLN A 172 -18.76 12.49 -5.85
C GLN A 172 -19.08 13.00 -4.44
N THR A 173 -18.09 13.03 -3.57
CA THR A 173 -18.13 13.65 -2.25
C THR A 173 -17.11 14.78 -2.21
N ASP A 174 -17.59 16.01 -2.16
CA ASP A 174 -16.74 17.18 -1.95
C ASP A 174 -16.54 17.43 -0.46
N THR A 175 -15.30 17.73 -0.06
CA THR A 175 -14.96 17.96 1.34
C THR A 175 -14.45 19.38 1.59
N THR A 176 -14.29 19.72 2.86
CA THR A 176 -13.64 20.96 3.31
C THR A 176 -12.19 20.76 3.76
N TYR A 177 -11.66 19.54 3.63
CA TYR A 177 -10.29 19.23 4.04
C TYR A 177 -9.33 19.64 2.92
N GLY A 178 -8.27 20.38 3.24
CA GLY A 178 -7.28 20.79 2.23
C GLY A 178 -6.58 19.60 1.61
N PHE A 179 -6.28 19.62 0.30
CA PHE A 179 -5.68 18.48 -0.41
C PHE A 179 -4.16 18.33 -0.14
N ASP A 180 -3.46 19.46 -0.08
CA ASP A 180 -2.01 19.52 0.08
C ASP A 180 -1.56 19.04 1.48
N ASN A 181 -0.25 18.84 1.66
CA ASN A 181 0.38 18.32 2.88
C ASN A 181 -0.01 16.88 3.26
N THR A 182 -0.66 16.15 2.36
CA THR A 182 -0.84 14.70 2.51
C THR A 182 0.52 14.01 2.45
N ILE A 183 0.83 13.23 3.48
CA ILE A 183 2.03 12.37 3.48
C ILE A 183 1.67 11.03 2.83
N ASP A 184 0.59 10.38 3.29
CA ASP A 184 0.17 9.09 2.74
C ASP A 184 -1.32 8.80 2.98
N TRP A 185 -1.80 7.72 2.36
CA TRP A 185 -3.11 7.11 2.53
C TRP A 185 -2.96 5.62 2.80
N PHE A 186 -3.70 5.11 3.78
CA PHE A 186 -3.83 3.68 4.00
C PHE A 186 -5.29 3.29 4.24
N LEU A 187 -5.53 1.98 4.18
CA LEU A 187 -6.84 1.37 4.39
C LEU A 187 -6.95 0.91 5.83
N LEU A 188 -7.99 1.36 6.53
CA LEU A 188 -8.33 0.88 7.87
C LEU A 188 -9.44 -0.16 7.77
N LYS A 189 -9.13 -1.42 8.10
CA LYS A 189 -10.15 -2.48 8.18
C LYS A 189 -10.89 -2.39 9.51
N HIS A 190 -12.21 -2.37 9.46
CA HIS A 190 -13.05 -2.33 10.66
C HIS A 190 -13.24 -3.73 11.24
N SER A 191 -12.97 -3.88 12.53
CA SER A 191 -13.24 -5.11 13.25
C SER A 191 -14.74 -5.42 13.24
N GLY A 192 -15.09 -6.64 12.81
CA GLY A 192 -16.46 -7.17 12.89
C GLY A 192 -17.41 -6.82 11.75
N THR A 193 -17.16 -5.77 10.95
CA THR A 193 -18.01 -5.44 9.79
C THR A 193 -17.38 -5.79 8.45
N GLY A 194 -16.06 -5.99 8.39
CA GLY A 194 -15.32 -6.21 7.13
C GLY A 194 -15.15 -4.96 6.28
N SER A 195 -15.95 -3.92 6.53
CA SER A 195 -15.87 -2.60 5.88
C SER A 195 -14.50 -1.95 6.08
N VAL A 196 -14.13 -1.11 5.12
CA VAL A 196 -12.84 -0.41 5.10
C VAL A 196 -13.06 1.10 5.10
N SER A 197 -12.24 1.82 5.86
CA SER A 197 -12.13 3.27 5.81
C SER A 197 -10.85 3.72 5.13
N LEU A 198 -10.90 4.90 4.52
CA LEU A 198 -9.74 5.63 4.03
C LEU A 198 -9.14 6.45 5.16
N VAL A 199 -7.86 6.24 5.47
CA VAL A 199 -7.15 7.08 6.43
C VAL A 199 -6.12 7.92 5.71
N ARG A 200 -6.26 9.23 5.84
CA ARG A 200 -5.28 10.21 5.38
C ARG A 200 -4.31 10.51 6.51
N VAL A 201 -3.01 10.44 6.25
CA VAL A 201 -1.99 10.98 7.15
C VAL A 201 -1.39 12.24 6.52
N TRP A 202 -1.35 13.34 7.27
CA TRP A 202 -1.02 14.65 6.73
C TRP A 202 -0.31 15.56 7.74
N GLN A 203 0.39 16.57 7.22
CA GLN A 203 1.12 17.56 8.01
C GLN A 203 0.26 18.80 8.26
N GLU A 204 0.03 19.10 9.53
CA GLU A 204 -0.51 20.39 9.96
C GLU A 204 0.66 21.34 10.21
N VAL A 205 0.81 22.36 9.35
CA VAL A 205 1.84 23.38 9.49
C VAL A 205 1.46 24.33 10.62
N LEU A 206 2.38 24.50 11.56
CA LEU A 206 2.25 25.39 12.72
C LEU A 206 3.12 26.65 12.54
N PRO A 207 2.90 27.69 13.36
CA PRO A 207 3.85 28.80 13.46
C PRO A 207 5.28 28.36 13.82
N ASN A 208 6.26 29.23 13.58
CA ASN A 208 7.67 29.03 13.90
C ASN A 208 8.34 27.83 13.17
N ASP A 209 7.91 27.54 11.94
CA ASP A 209 8.43 26.41 11.15
C ASP A 209 8.35 25.09 11.93
N MET A 210 7.22 24.84 12.58
CA MET A 210 6.91 23.56 13.22
C MET A 210 5.78 22.87 12.47
N TYR A 211 5.62 21.55 12.65
CA TYR A 211 4.46 20.82 12.13
C TYR A 211 4.03 19.68 13.05
N ASN A 212 2.74 19.37 13.02
CA ASN A 212 2.18 18.15 13.59
C ASN A 212 1.91 17.14 12.47
N ILE A 213 1.86 15.86 12.84
CA ILE A 213 1.37 14.79 11.98
C ILE A 213 0.03 14.34 12.51
N LYS A 214 -0.99 14.41 11.64
CA LYS A 214 -2.37 14.07 11.98
C LYS A 214 -2.90 13.00 11.06
N ALA A 215 -3.90 12.27 11.54
CA ALA A 215 -4.71 11.37 10.73
C ALA A 215 -6.15 11.84 10.67
N THR A 216 -6.77 11.76 9.50
CA THR A 216 -8.20 11.98 9.30
C THR A 216 -8.78 10.76 8.58
N SER A 217 -9.81 10.17 9.15
CA SER A 217 -10.46 8.98 8.60
C SER A 217 -11.75 9.34 7.87
N PHE A 218 -11.97 8.70 6.73
CA PHE A 218 -13.14 8.85 5.88
C PHE A 218 -13.77 7.47 5.67
N ARG A 219 -15.06 7.38 5.94
CA ARG A 219 -15.84 6.14 5.82
C ARG A 219 -17.06 6.38 4.95
N CYS A 220 -17.71 5.30 4.51
CA CYS A 220 -19.02 5.37 3.90
C CYS A 220 -19.99 6.26 4.69
N LEU A 221 -20.68 7.17 3.99
CA LEU A 221 -21.73 8.00 4.57
C LEU A 221 -22.82 7.13 5.19
N VAL A 222 -23.23 6.10 4.46
CA VAL A 222 -24.19 5.06 4.87
C VAL A 222 -23.45 3.73 4.93
N THR A 223 -23.44 3.08 6.09
CA THR A 223 -22.76 1.79 6.30
C THR A 223 -23.25 0.75 5.31
N GLY A 224 -22.33 0.05 4.65
CA GLY A 224 -22.64 -0.97 3.64
C GLY A 224 -23.08 -0.44 2.28
N ASP A 225 -23.08 0.89 2.08
CA ASP A 225 -23.49 1.50 0.81
C ASP A 225 -22.50 2.58 0.36
N SER A 226 -21.61 2.21 -0.57
CA SER A 226 -20.59 3.09 -1.13
C SER A 226 -21.17 4.07 -2.17
N SER A 227 -22.41 3.86 -2.64
CA SER A 227 -23.10 4.77 -3.57
C SER A 227 -23.54 6.10 -2.92
N LYS A 228 -23.48 6.19 -1.59
CA LYS A 228 -23.82 7.40 -0.84
C LYS A 228 -22.62 8.31 -0.57
N GLY A 229 -21.43 7.91 -1.01
CA GLY A 229 -20.21 8.68 -0.83
C GLY A 229 -19.63 8.57 0.57
N PHE A 230 -18.77 9.53 0.93
CA PHE A 230 -17.97 9.49 2.16
C PHE A 230 -18.40 10.53 3.19
N LYS A 231 -18.07 10.26 4.45
CA LYS A 231 -18.02 11.24 5.53
C LYS A 231 -16.73 11.08 6.32
N ALA A 232 -16.19 12.18 6.82
CA ALA A 232 -15.15 12.13 7.82
C ALA A 232 -15.70 11.56 9.14
N THR A 233 -14.86 10.89 9.93
CA THR A 233 -15.21 10.47 11.30
C THR A 233 -15.32 11.66 12.26
N GLY A 234 -14.85 12.84 11.84
CA GLY A 234 -15.08 14.13 12.49
C GLY A 234 -14.03 14.53 13.52
N ILE A 235 -13.05 13.67 13.81
CA ILE A 235 -11.97 13.95 14.76
C ILE A 235 -10.64 13.64 14.08
N ASP A 236 -9.80 14.67 13.90
CA ASP A 236 -8.42 14.45 13.50
C ASP A 236 -7.64 13.87 14.68
N SER A 237 -6.96 12.76 14.45
CA SER A 237 -6.11 12.12 15.44
C SER A 237 -4.72 12.74 15.41
N MET A 238 -4.21 13.17 16.57
CA MET A 238 -2.84 13.68 16.70
C MET A 238 -1.87 12.50 16.85
N LEU A 239 -1.08 12.23 15.80
CA LEU A 239 -0.15 11.09 15.78
C LEU A 239 1.20 11.46 16.39
N GLY A 240 1.67 12.69 16.16
CA GLY A 240 2.96 13.14 16.66
C GLY A 240 3.25 14.61 16.37
N GLY A 241 4.25 15.14 17.07
CA GLY A 241 4.68 16.53 16.98
C GLY A 241 4.55 17.29 18.31
N PRO A 242 4.86 18.59 18.32
CA PRO A 242 5.33 19.35 17.16
C PRO A 242 6.78 18.99 16.79
N PHE A 243 7.05 18.84 15.49
CA PHE A 243 8.38 18.60 14.93
C PHE A 243 8.92 19.85 14.24
N PRO A 244 10.24 20.12 14.29
CA PRO A 244 10.83 21.19 13.48
C PRO A 244 10.70 20.85 12.00
N LYS A 245 10.35 21.85 11.18
CA LYS A 245 10.24 21.73 9.73
C LYS A 245 11.53 21.14 9.18
N ARG A 246 11.36 20.14 8.35
CA ARG A 246 12.41 19.20 7.97
C ARG A 246 13.48 19.88 7.11
N ASP A 247 14.75 19.70 7.49
CA ASP A 247 15.89 19.87 6.59
C ASP A 247 15.78 18.84 5.46
N ALA A 248 16.02 19.23 4.21
CA ALA A 248 15.97 18.32 3.06
C ALA A 248 16.86 17.07 3.23
N ASN A 249 17.89 17.14 4.10
CA ASN A 249 18.81 16.05 4.40
C ASN A 249 18.47 15.21 5.65
N ALA A 250 17.44 15.56 6.43
CA ALA A 250 17.03 14.76 7.59
C ALA A 250 16.28 13.50 7.15
N PRO A 251 16.41 12.33 7.82
CA PRO A 251 15.78 11.09 7.36
C PRO A 251 14.25 11.14 7.37
N VAL A 252 13.65 10.37 6.46
CA VAL A 252 12.19 10.36 6.25
C VAL A 252 11.52 9.66 7.42
N LEU A 253 10.61 10.35 8.10
CA LEU A 253 9.68 9.70 9.01
C LEU A 253 8.79 8.75 8.22
N SER A 254 8.87 7.48 8.53
CA SER A 254 8.03 6.45 7.92
C SER A 254 6.72 6.32 8.69
N ILE A 255 5.62 6.18 7.95
CA ILE A 255 4.28 5.97 8.51
C ILE A 255 3.89 4.53 8.20
N LEU A 256 3.54 3.77 9.22
CA LEU A 256 3.28 2.34 9.09
C LEU A 256 2.00 2.00 9.83
N SER A 257 1.06 1.37 9.14
CA SER A 257 -0.23 0.96 9.71
C SER A 257 -0.27 -0.55 9.91
N TYR A 258 -0.38 -1.01 11.15
CA TYR A 258 -0.49 -2.44 11.47
C TYR A 258 -1.04 -2.67 12.88
N ASP A 259 -1.47 -3.90 13.16
CA ASP A 259 -1.96 -4.32 14.48
C ASP A 259 -0.80 -4.55 15.47
N ILE A 260 -0.27 -3.44 16.00
CA ILE A 260 0.96 -3.42 16.82
C ILE A 260 0.81 -4.24 18.11
N ASN A 261 -0.39 -4.27 18.68
CA ASN A 261 -0.71 -4.90 19.97
C ASN A 261 -1.55 -6.17 19.83
N GLY A 262 -1.75 -6.68 18.61
CA GLY A 262 -2.40 -7.96 18.33
C GLY A 262 -3.88 -8.01 18.73
N ASP A 263 -4.57 -6.87 18.78
CA ASP A 263 -5.97 -6.80 19.20
C ASP A 263 -6.97 -6.87 18.04
N GLY A 264 -6.46 -7.04 16.81
CA GLY A 264 -7.22 -7.06 15.57
C GLY A 264 -7.47 -5.68 14.96
N THR A 265 -6.98 -4.61 15.58
CA THR A 265 -7.15 -3.23 15.15
C THR A 265 -5.84 -2.64 14.66
N GLN A 266 -5.85 -2.04 13.47
CA GLN A 266 -4.67 -1.35 12.97
C GLN A 266 -4.39 -0.08 13.79
N GLY A 267 -3.19 0.02 14.35
CA GLY A 267 -2.60 1.24 14.85
C GLY A 267 -1.69 1.90 13.80
N ILE A 268 -1.02 2.98 14.21
CA ILE A 268 -0.04 3.70 13.39
C ILE A 268 1.26 3.84 14.18
N VAL A 269 2.38 3.52 13.54
CA VAL A 269 3.73 3.83 14.03
C VAL A 269 4.36 4.87 13.12
N LEU A 270 4.84 5.94 13.75
CA LEU A 270 5.76 6.89 13.15
C LEU A 270 7.18 6.44 13.50
N GLY A 271 7.93 5.95 12.51
CA GLY A 271 9.28 5.42 12.69
C GLY A 271 10.35 6.31 12.07
N LYS A 272 11.44 6.56 12.80
CA LYS A 272 12.62 7.28 12.34
C LYS A 272 13.88 6.52 12.71
N ALA A 273 14.83 6.45 11.78
CA ALA A 273 16.17 5.94 12.01
C ALA A 273 17.19 7.01 11.62
N GLU A 274 18.19 7.22 12.46
CA GLU A 274 19.25 8.21 12.27
C GLU A 274 20.61 7.63 12.63
N PHE A 275 21.58 7.77 11.73
CA PHE A 275 22.95 7.49 12.05
C PHE A 275 23.56 8.67 12.81
N GLN A 276 23.93 8.43 14.07
CA GLN A 276 24.58 9.37 14.97
C GLN A 276 25.89 8.74 15.41
N ALA A 277 26.94 8.89 14.60
CA ALA A 277 28.20 8.17 14.75
C ALA A 277 28.70 8.14 16.21
N PRO A 278 29.03 6.95 16.77
CA PRO A 278 29.16 5.64 16.09
C PRO A 278 27.88 4.79 16.09
N ASN A 279 26.72 5.37 16.39
CA ASN A 279 25.50 4.63 16.71
C ASN A 279 24.40 4.82 15.66
N MET A 280 23.46 3.88 15.61
CA MET A 280 22.18 4.06 14.93
C MET A 280 21.08 4.27 15.98
N VAL A 281 20.35 5.38 15.88
CA VAL A 281 19.29 5.76 16.81
C VAL A 281 17.94 5.61 16.13
N PHE A 282 17.04 4.87 16.77
CA PHE A 282 15.68 4.63 16.31
C PHE A 282 14.70 5.33 17.24
N ARG A 283 13.74 6.04 16.66
CA ARG A 283 12.66 6.72 17.38
C ARG A 283 11.31 6.27 16.85
N TYR A 284 10.39 5.98 17.77
CA TYR A 284 9.05 5.52 17.46
C TYR A 284 8.01 6.31 18.22
N VAL A 285 6.95 6.73 17.53
CA VAL A 285 5.72 7.21 18.17
C VAL A 285 4.59 6.29 17.75
N VAL A 286 3.96 5.65 18.74
CA VAL A 286 2.89 4.67 18.53
C VAL A 286 1.55 5.33 18.81
N SER A 287 0.57 5.10 17.94
CA SER A 287 -0.82 5.46 18.15
C SER A 287 -1.71 4.25 17.92
N LEU A 288 -2.50 3.85 18.92
CA LEU A 288 -3.43 2.72 18.80
C LEU A 288 -4.76 3.19 18.18
N GLY A 289 -5.28 2.40 17.25
CA GLY A 289 -6.58 2.64 16.63
C GLY A 289 -7.72 2.16 17.53
N ASP A 290 -8.91 2.75 17.36
CA ASP A 290 -10.16 2.32 17.98
C ASP A 290 -11.00 1.38 17.08
N GLY A 291 -10.48 1.02 15.91
CA GLY A 291 -11.16 0.19 14.89
C GLY A 291 -12.24 0.94 14.11
N MET A 292 -12.46 2.21 14.43
CA MET A 292 -13.53 3.06 13.89
C MET A 292 -13.02 4.34 13.22
N GLY A 293 -11.70 4.52 13.17
CA GLY A 293 -11.03 5.61 12.47
C GLY A 293 -10.44 6.69 13.37
N SER A 294 -10.38 6.48 14.68
CA SER A 294 -9.66 7.34 15.62
C SER A 294 -8.39 6.66 16.10
N PHE A 295 -7.34 7.45 16.34
CA PHE A 295 -6.06 6.98 16.83
C PHE A 295 -5.65 7.78 18.07
N ALA A 296 -5.21 7.08 19.12
CA ALA A 296 -4.72 7.69 20.34
C ALA A 296 -3.22 7.43 20.49
N LYS A 297 -2.43 8.49 20.60
CA LYS A 297 -1.00 8.39 20.90
C LYS A 297 -0.81 7.66 22.24
N CYS A 298 0.07 6.67 22.22
CA CYS A 298 0.40 5.85 23.38
C CYS A 298 1.77 6.23 23.92
N GLY A 299 1.79 6.81 25.12
CA GLY A 299 3.03 7.20 25.79
C GLY A 299 3.83 8.27 25.06
N ASP A 300 5.08 8.43 25.46
CA ASP A 300 6.04 9.32 24.83
C ASP A 300 6.81 8.61 23.71
N GLU A 301 7.66 9.35 23.00
CA GLU A 301 8.53 8.80 21.97
C GLU A 301 9.47 7.72 22.55
N LEU A 302 9.47 6.53 21.95
CA LEU A 302 10.34 5.44 22.31
C LEU A 302 11.65 5.58 21.56
N THR A 303 12.77 5.65 22.28
CA THR A 303 14.12 5.73 21.69
C THR A 303 14.89 4.45 21.95
N GLN A 304 15.52 3.87 20.92
CA GLN A 304 16.42 2.75 21.02
C GLN A 304 17.72 3.03 20.26
N THR A 305 18.85 2.56 20.79
CA THR A 305 20.17 2.80 20.20
C THR A 305 20.85 1.47 19.92
N VAL A 306 21.32 1.30 18.68
CA VAL A 306 22.26 0.24 18.32
C VAL A 306 23.66 0.84 18.35
N GLU A 307 24.46 0.41 19.31
CA GLU A 307 25.83 0.88 19.47
C GLU A 307 26.75 0.32 18.39
N ASN A 308 27.74 1.11 17.95
CA ASN A 308 28.73 0.69 16.97
C ASN A 308 28.12 0.16 15.65
N ALA A 309 27.02 0.78 15.23
CA ALA A 309 26.38 0.44 13.96
C ALA A 309 27.25 0.89 12.78
N MET A 310 27.23 0.14 11.69
CA MET A 310 27.90 0.54 10.47
C MET A 310 27.16 1.74 9.84
N GLU A 311 27.92 2.69 9.29
CA GLU A 311 27.33 3.84 8.59
C GLU A 311 26.50 3.36 7.39
N PRO A 312 25.27 3.89 7.21
CA PRO A 312 24.42 3.50 6.12
C PRO A 312 24.81 4.21 4.81
N LYS A 313 24.75 3.49 3.69
CA LYS A 313 24.84 4.05 2.34
C LYS A 313 23.47 4.63 1.94
N GLY A 314 23.18 5.83 2.44
CA GLY A 314 21.87 6.49 2.26
C GLY A 314 20.80 6.00 3.25
N ASP A 315 19.57 6.47 3.07
CA ASP A 315 18.46 6.10 3.97
C ASP A 315 18.01 4.66 3.74
N GLY A 316 17.85 3.90 4.83
CA GLY A 316 17.10 2.65 4.83
C GLY A 316 15.59 2.86 4.73
N ARG A 317 14.84 1.76 4.67
CA ARG A 317 13.37 1.78 4.63
C ARG A 317 12.79 0.93 5.74
N PHE A 318 11.78 1.49 6.40
CA PHE A 318 10.93 0.71 7.28
C PHE A 318 9.89 -0.09 6.48
N SER A 319 9.51 -1.23 7.01
CA SER A 319 8.45 -2.08 6.50
C SER A 319 7.84 -2.89 7.63
N VAL A 320 6.56 -3.21 7.50
CA VAL A 320 5.87 -4.12 8.42
C VAL A 320 5.95 -5.52 7.85
N THR A 321 6.25 -6.48 8.70
CA THR A 321 6.27 -7.90 8.37
C THR A 321 5.96 -8.72 9.63
N ASN A 322 6.22 -10.02 9.62
CA ASN A 322 6.16 -10.85 10.81
C ASN A 322 7.28 -11.89 10.69
N LEU A 323 8.51 -11.46 10.94
CA LEU A 323 9.71 -12.28 10.69
C LEU A 323 9.71 -13.55 11.54
N ASP A 324 9.17 -13.46 12.75
CA ASP A 324 9.19 -14.54 13.73
C ASP A 324 7.90 -15.38 13.74
N GLY A 325 6.93 -15.06 12.87
CA GLY A 325 5.62 -15.71 12.83
C GLY A 325 4.80 -15.54 14.12
N GLY A 326 5.12 -14.50 14.90
CA GLY A 326 4.53 -14.21 16.20
C GLY A 326 3.12 -13.62 16.11
N LEU A 327 2.51 -13.37 17.27
CA LEU A 327 1.22 -12.70 17.38
C LEU A 327 1.29 -11.21 17.03
N TYR A 328 2.47 -10.61 17.17
CA TYR A 328 2.68 -9.18 16.93
C TYR A 328 3.51 -9.00 15.65
N PRO A 329 3.13 -8.08 14.75
CA PRO A 329 3.92 -7.77 13.58
C PRO A 329 5.27 -7.15 13.97
N THR A 330 6.24 -7.41 13.12
CA THR A 330 7.62 -6.94 13.19
C THR A 330 7.80 -5.70 12.33
N LEU A 331 8.39 -4.67 12.91
CA LEU A 331 8.93 -3.52 12.23
C LEU A 331 10.38 -3.79 11.79
N ALA A 332 10.58 -3.90 10.48
CA ALA A 332 11.90 -4.14 9.88
C ALA A 332 12.43 -2.86 9.24
N TYR A 333 13.62 -2.42 9.64
CA TYR A 333 14.37 -1.35 8.98
C TYR A 333 15.57 -1.93 8.23
N VAL A 334 15.52 -1.88 6.90
CA VAL A 334 16.57 -2.45 6.05
C VAL A 334 17.39 -1.32 5.43
N TYR A 335 18.71 -1.39 5.56
CA TYR A 335 19.64 -0.43 4.95
C TYR A 335 20.90 -1.12 4.42
N GLN A 336 21.54 -0.47 3.46
CA GLN A 336 22.82 -0.89 2.89
C GLN A 336 23.97 -0.30 3.72
N GLN A 337 25.01 -1.08 4.00
CA GLN A 337 26.20 -0.63 4.71
C GLN A 337 27.19 0.07 3.77
N SER A 338 27.89 1.11 4.25
CA SER A 338 28.76 1.96 3.44
C SER A 338 30.09 1.31 3.04
N ASN A 339 30.59 0.37 3.83
CA ASN A 339 31.91 -0.25 3.69
C ASN A 339 31.96 -1.43 2.71
N ASP A 340 30.93 -2.27 2.69
CA ASP A 340 30.98 -3.59 2.04
C ASP A 340 29.74 -3.93 1.21
N ILE A 341 28.90 -2.93 0.92
CA ILE A 341 27.65 -3.03 0.14
C ILE A 341 26.63 -4.05 0.66
N SER A 342 26.86 -4.64 1.85
CA SER A 342 25.96 -5.61 2.46
C SER A 342 24.67 -4.95 2.95
N PHE A 343 23.63 -5.75 3.11
CA PHE A 343 22.36 -5.31 3.69
C PHE A 343 22.16 -5.91 5.07
N VAL A 344 21.69 -5.06 5.99
CA VAL A 344 21.28 -5.46 7.34
C VAL A 344 19.85 -5.02 7.59
N CYS A 345 19.09 -5.90 8.24
CA CYS A 345 17.75 -5.64 8.74
C CYS A 345 17.80 -5.44 10.25
N MET A 346 17.37 -4.29 10.74
CA MET A 346 17.13 -4.02 12.15
C MET A 346 15.66 -4.30 12.45
N SER A 347 15.40 -5.29 13.29
CA SER A 347 14.06 -5.80 13.56
C SER A 347 13.59 -5.40 14.95
N VAL A 348 12.32 -5.01 15.05
CA VAL A 348 11.65 -4.67 16.30
C VAL A 348 10.22 -5.21 16.28
N ASP A 349 9.83 -6.02 17.26
CA ASP A 349 8.47 -6.54 17.34
C ASP A 349 7.55 -5.63 18.13
N GLY A 350 6.28 -5.56 17.70
CA GLY A 350 5.21 -5.03 18.52
C GLY A 350 5.03 -5.86 19.81
N ARG A 351 4.48 -5.24 20.84
CA ARG A 351 4.13 -5.90 22.11
C ARG A 351 2.82 -5.36 22.65
N CYS A 352 2.25 -6.07 23.63
CA CYS A 352 1.08 -5.60 24.35
C CYS A 352 1.31 -4.20 24.95
N GLY A 353 0.26 -3.37 24.94
CA GLY A 353 0.30 -2.01 25.50
C GLY A 353 1.11 -1.00 24.69
N ALA A 354 1.23 -1.17 23.36
CA ALA A 354 1.95 -0.26 22.46
C ALA A 354 3.47 -0.14 22.73
N ALA A 355 4.05 -1.12 23.44
CA ALA A 355 5.49 -1.23 23.59
C ALA A 355 6.12 -1.90 22.35
N VAL A 356 7.43 -1.79 22.24
CA VAL A 356 8.23 -2.47 21.20
C VAL A 356 9.36 -3.29 21.83
N SER A 357 9.82 -4.35 21.16
CA SER A 357 10.96 -5.14 21.62
C SER A 357 12.29 -4.36 21.49
N PRO A 358 13.37 -4.84 22.14
CA PRO A 358 14.72 -4.45 21.77
C PRO A 358 14.99 -4.71 20.28
N ILE A 359 15.84 -3.89 19.65
CA ILE A 359 16.29 -4.09 18.27
C ILE A 359 17.14 -5.36 18.16
N VAL A 360 16.85 -6.17 17.15
CA VAL A 360 17.64 -7.35 16.76
C VAL A 360 18.19 -7.15 15.35
N PRO A 361 19.54 -7.18 15.15
CA PRO A 361 20.14 -7.10 13.83
C PRO A 361 20.15 -8.47 13.13
N TYR A 362 19.73 -8.49 11.87
CA TYR A 362 19.79 -9.66 11.00
C TYR A 362 20.60 -9.34 9.73
N PRO A 363 21.67 -10.09 9.41
CA PRO A 363 22.34 -9.96 8.13
C PRO A 363 21.42 -10.47 7.02
N VAL A 364 21.22 -9.67 5.97
CA VAL A 364 20.34 -10.03 4.83
C VAL A 364 21.15 -10.66 3.72
N THR A 365 22.17 -9.95 3.23
CA THR A 365 23.07 -10.46 2.20
C THR A 365 24.42 -9.74 2.24
N PRO A 366 25.55 -10.47 2.17
CA PRO A 366 26.88 -9.88 2.22
C PRO A 366 27.37 -9.33 0.87
N ASP A 367 26.84 -9.82 -0.25
CA ASP A 367 27.17 -9.33 -1.61
C ASP A 367 25.97 -9.58 -2.52
N PRO A 368 25.22 -8.53 -2.85
CA PRO A 368 24.00 -8.71 -3.60
C PRO A 368 24.24 -8.71 -5.13
N LYS A 369 25.51 -8.62 -5.58
CA LYS A 369 26.01 -8.82 -6.95
C LYS A 369 25.42 -7.94 -8.06
N THR A 370 24.58 -6.96 -7.73
CA THR A 370 24.07 -5.98 -8.69
C THR A 370 24.09 -4.56 -8.12
N GLU A 371 24.15 -3.58 -9.00
CA GLU A 371 24.07 -2.16 -8.63
C GLU A 371 22.59 -1.75 -8.57
N ASN A 372 22.21 -0.97 -7.55
CA ASN A 372 20.83 -0.47 -7.29
C ASN A 372 19.83 -1.56 -6.87
N ILE A 373 19.98 -2.06 -5.64
CA ILE A 373 19.11 -3.10 -5.07
C ILE A 373 18.20 -2.50 -4.02
N GLN A 374 16.92 -2.85 -4.11
CA GLN A 374 15.95 -2.59 -3.04
C GLN A 374 15.57 -3.93 -2.40
N VAL A 375 15.68 -4.00 -1.08
CA VAL A 375 15.18 -5.12 -0.30
C VAL A 375 13.79 -4.75 0.21
N ILE A 376 12.83 -5.66 0.03
CA ILE A 376 11.45 -5.52 0.50
C ILE A 376 11.12 -6.80 1.27
N PRO A 377 10.60 -6.71 2.52
CA PRO A 377 10.13 -7.91 3.19
C PRO A 377 8.86 -8.42 2.50
N ALA A 378 8.82 -9.72 2.28
CA ALA A 378 7.67 -10.41 1.73
C ALA A 378 7.48 -11.71 2.50
N ASP A 379 6.27 -11.95 3.00
CA ASP A 379 5.92 -13.29 3.47
C ASP A 379 5.62 -14.20 2.27
N LEU A 380 6.67 -14.79 1.71
CA LEU A 380 6.59 -15.77 0.63
C LEU A 380 6.17 -17.16 1.14
N SER A 381 5.95 -17.35 2.44
CA SER A 381 5.51 -18.63 3.00
C SER A 381 4.00 -18.66 3.25
N GLY A 382 3.38 -17.48 3.42
CA GLY A 382 1.98 -17.32 3.80
C GLY A 382 1.71 -17.77 5.24
N ILE A 383 2.76 -17.86 6.06
CA ILE A 383 2.71 -18.29 7.47
C ILE A 383 2.80 -17.07 8.40
N GLY A 384 3.36 -15.95 7.90
CA GLY A 384 3.37 -14.68 8.60
C GLY A 384 1.99 -14.02 8.53
N MET A 385 1.41 -13.70 9.68
CA MET A 385 0.12 -12.99 9.76
C MET A 385 0.20 -11.50 9.36
N GLY A 386 1.24 -11.09 8.62
CA GLY A 386 1.48 -9.70 8.23
C GLY A 386 0.82 -9.38 6.90
N GLY A 387 -0.50 -9.19 6.90
CA GLY A 387 -1.29 -8.73 5.76
C GLY A 387 -2.50 -7.92 6.18
#